data_AF-A0A4R7JQJ4-F1
#
_entry.id   AF-A0A4R7JQJ4-F1
#
_cell.length_a   1.000
_cell.length_b   1.000
_cell.length_c   1.000
_cell.angle_alpha   90.00
_cell.angle_beta   90.00
_cell.angle_gamma   90.00
#
_symmetry.space_group_name_H-M   'P 1'
#
loop_
_entity.id
_entity.type
_entity.pdbx_description
1 polymer ?
#
loop_
_entity_poly.entity_id
_entity_poly.type
_entity_poly.pdbx_seq_one_letter_code
_entity_poly.pdbx_strand_id
1 'polypeptide(L)' 'MLEQNQNPFKNLDGDLKDVPPELRKKVMDDVATAKLIMELSGLFTGSFASIIEGMLQTKSKRK' A
#
# COMPACT_ATOMS: atom_id res chain seq x y z
N MET A 1 4.80 35.58 40.46
CA MET A 1 4.26 34.24 40.17
C MET A 1 4.59 33.95 38.72
N LEU A 2 5.41 32.94 38.45
CA LEU A 2 5.97 32.63 37.14
C LEU A 2 4.84 32.30 36.16
N GLU A 3 4.79 33.03 35.05
CA GLU A 3 3.80 32.85 33.99
C GLU A 3 3.84 31.41 33.49
N GLN A 4 2.69 30.74 33.54
CA GLN A 4 2.55 29.38 33.07
C GLN A 4 2.85 29.34 31.58
N ASN A 5 4.00 28.75 31.25
CA ASN A 5 4.46 28.42 29.92
C ASN A 5 3.39 27.56 29.20
N GLN A 6 2.52 28.23 28.44
CA GLN A 6 1.52 27.59 27.58
C GLN A 6 2.26 26.83 26.50
N ASN A 7 2.32 25.50 26.65
CA ASN A 7 2.99 24.62 25.69
C ASN A 7 2.47 24.92 24.25
N PRO A 8 3.34 25.38 23.33
CA PRO A 8 2.93 25.80 21.99
C PRO A 8 2.49 24.62 21.10
N PHE A 9 2.76 23.39 21.51
CA PHE A 9 2.35 22.18 20.81
C PHE A 9 0.95 21.69 21.20
N LYS A 10 0.33 22.23 22.26
CA LYS A 10 -1.03 21.81 22.69
C LYS A 10 -2.11 22.03 21.61
N ASN A 11 -1.89 23.01 20.72
CA ASN A 11 -2.80 23.32 19.63
C ASN A 11 -2.46 22.56 18.33
N LEU A 12 -1.36 21.80 18.31
CA LEU A 12 -0.94 21.04 17.13
C LEU A 12 -1.84 19.81 16.93
N ASP A 13 -2.25 19.15 18.02
CA ASP A 13 -3.09 17.95 17.99
C ASP A 13 -4.61 18.29 17.97
N GLY A 14 -4.97 19.55 18.25
CA GLY A 14 -6.35 19.95 18.57
C GLY A 14 -7.30 20.09 17.38
N ASP A 15 -6.80 20.08 16.15
CA ASP A 15 -7.61 20.30 14.95
C ASP A 15 -7.20 19.33 13.83
N LEU A 16 -7.01 18.05 14.19
CA LEU A 16 -7.02 16.95 13.22
C LEU A 16 -8.44 16.85 12.65
N LYS A 17 -8.75 17.72 11.68
CA LYS A 17 -10.01 17.70 10.96
C LYS A 17 -10.18 16.33 10.33
N ASP A 18 -11.28 15.67 10.66
CA ASP A 18 -11.65 14.42 10.03
C ASP A 18 -11.65 14.61 8.52
N VAL A 19 -10.96 13.69 7.84
CA VAL A 19 -10.88 13.70 6.38
C VAL A 19 -12.30 13.58 5.82
N PRO A 20 -12.68 14.44 4.84
CA PRO A 20 -13.96 14.31 4.17
C PRO A 20 -14.17 12.86 3.68
N PRO A 21 -15.35 12.26 3.90
CA PRO A 21 -15.58 10.83 3.65
C PRO A 21 -15.32 10.43 2.19
N GLU A 22 -15.59 11.34 1.25
CA GLU A 22 -15.31 11.16 -0.18
C GLU A 22 -13.80 11.05 -0.45
N LEU A 23 -12.99 11.95 0.12
CA LEU A 23 -11.53 11.94 -0.04
C LEU A 23 -10.92 10.72 0.63
N ARG A 24 -11.41 10.35 1.82
CA ARG A 24 -10.97 9.14 2.52
C ARG A 24 -11.23 7.90 1.68
N LYS A 25 -12.43 7.77 1.11
CA LYS A 25 -12.77 6.63 0.24
C LYS A 25 -11.85 6.56 -0.97
N LYS A 26 -11.69 7.69 -1.69
CA LYS A 26 -10.84 7.76 -2.88
C LYS A 26 -9.40 7.33 -2.60
N VAL A 27 -8.79 7.86 -1.53
CA VAL A 27 -7.43 7.51 -1.14
C VAL A 27 -7.32 6.04 -0.75
N MET A 28 -8.30 5.49 -0.03
CA MET A 28 -8.29 4.08 0.35
C MET A 28 -8.45 3.13 -0.84
N ASP A 29 -9.24 3.51 -1.86
CA ASP A 29 -9.39 2.74 -3.10
C ASP A 29 -8.06 2.68 -3.89
N ASP A 30 -7.34 3.80 -3.97
CA ASP A 30 -6.01 3.88 -4.61
C ASP A 30 -4.99 3.02 -3.84
N VAL A 31 -4.99 3.09 -2.50
CA VAL A 31 -4.12 2.29 -1.63
C VAL A 31 -4.41 0.79 -1.79
N ALA A 32 -5.68 0.39 -1.86
CA ALA A 32 -6.06 -1.00 -2.06
C ALA A 32 -5.56 -1.53 -3.41
N THR A 33 -5.65 -0.72 -4.46
CA THR A 33 -5.16 -1.07 -5.80
C THR A 33 -3.63 -1.21 -5.82
N ALA A 34 -2.91 -0.25 -5.23
CA ALA A 34 -1.46 -0.33 -5.12
C ALA A 34 -1.00 -1.55 -4.31
N LYS A 35 -1.68 -1.84 -3.19
CA LYS A 35 -1.39 -3.02 -2.35
C LYS A 35 -1.65 -4.32 -3.10
N LEU A 36 -2.74 -4.42 -3.85
CA LEU A 36 -3.02 -5.56 -4.71
C LEU A 36 -1.90 -5.76 -5.74
N ILE A 37 -1.49 -4.71 -6.45
CA ILE A 37 -0.39 -4.80 -7.43
C ILE A 37 0.91 -5.20 -6.74
N MET A 38 1.20 -4.67 -5.55
CA MET A 38 2.38 -5.03 -4.77
C MET A 38 2.36 -6.51 -4.36
N GLU A 39 1.23 -7.01 -3.86
CA GLU A 39 1.06 -8.42 -3.48
C GLU A 39 1.16 -9.34 -4.71
N LEU A 40 0.52 -8.98 -5.82
CA LEU A 40 0.67 -9.69 -7.09
C LEU A 40 2.12 -9.68 -7.56
N SER A 41 2.81 -8.54 -7.45
CA SER A 41 4.22 -8.48 -7.80
C SER A 41 5.04 -9.41 -6.91
N GLY A 42 4.89 -9.39 -5.59
CA GLY A 42 5.56 -10.32 -4.69
C GLY A 42 5.27 -11.80 -4.97
N LEU A 43 4.02 -12.13 -5.33
CA LEU A 43 3.60 -13.49 -5.67
C LEU A 43 4.14 -13.96 -7.03
N PHE A 44 4.17 -13.09 -8.04
CA PHE A 44 4.49 -13.46 -9.42
C PHE A 44 5.95 -13.18 -9.81
N THR A 45 6.59 -12.11 -9.32
CA THR A 45 7.96 -11.74 -9.72
C THR A 45 9.03 -12.69 -9.17
N GLY A 46 8.71 -13.52 -8.17
CA GLY A 46 9.65 -14.50 -7.63
C GLY A 46 9.98 -15.65 -8.59
N SER A 47 9.22 -15.86 -9.68
CA SER A 47 9.45 -17.00 -10.57
C SER A 47 8.72 -16.91 -11.93
N PHE A 48 8.14 -15.77 -12.34
CA PHE A 48 7.29 -15.75 -13.54
C PHE A 48 8.00 -16.24 -14.81
N ALA A 49 9.25 -15.82 -15.02
CA ALA A 49 10.06 -16.27 -16.16
C ALA A 49 10.30 -17.79 -16.11
N SER A 50 10.73 -18.32 -14.96
CA SER A 50 10.98 -19.76 -14.75
C SER A 50 9.71 -20.61 -14.77
N ILE A 51 8.56 -20.09 -14.33
CA ILE A 51 7.25 -20.75 -14.40
C ILE A 51 6.76 -20.80 -15.84
N ILE A 52 6.85 -19.70 -16.59
CA ILE A 52 6.49 -19.66 -18.02
C ILE A 52 7.41 -20.59 -18.81
N GLU A 53 8.71 -20.53 -18.57
CA GLU A 53 9.69 -21.38 -19.22
C GLU A 53 9.45 -22.86 -18.89
N GLY A 54 9.20 -23.20 -17.62
CA GLY A 54 8.81 -24.55 -17.20
C GLY A 54 7.51 -25.03 -17.86
N MET A 55 6.50 -24.16 -17.97
CA MET A 55 5.24 -24.47 -18.64
C MET A 55 5.41 -24.75 -20.15
N LEU A 56 6.28 -23.98 -20.83
CA LEU A 56 6.59 -24.17 -22.24
C LEU A 56 7.42 -25.45 -22.47
N GLN A 57 8.43 -25.71 -21.64
CA GLN A 57 9.28 -26.90 -21.74
C GLN A 57 8.52 -28.21 -21.43
N THR A 58 7.55 -28.18 -20.51
CA THR A 58 6.69 -29.35 -20.19
C THR A 58 5.94 -29.88 -21.41
N LYS A 59 5.58 -29.02 -22.38
CA LYS A 59 4.90 -29.45 -23.60
C LYS A 59 5.85 -30.07 -24.63
N SER A 60 7.13 -29.71 -24.58
CA SER A 60 8.13 -30.19 -25.54
C SER A 60 8.71 -31.57 -25.22
N LYS A 61 8.61 -32.04 -23.96
CA LYS A 61 9.15 -33.35 -23.52
C LYS A 61 8.22 -34.56 -23.72
N ARG A 62 7.07 -34.39 -24.39
CA ARG A 62 6.29 -35.55 -24.88
C ARG A 62 6.84 -36.00 -26.25
N LYS A 63 7.94 -36.74 -26.24
CA LYS A 63 8.36 -37.67 -27.29
C LYS A 63 9.19 -38.78 -26.66
#